data_AF-A0A9N8ENH3-F1
#
_entry.id   AF-A0A9N8ENH3-F1
#
_cell.length_a   1.000
_cell.length_b   1.000
_cell.length_c   1.000
_cell.angle_alpha   90.00
_cell.angle_beta   90.00
_cell.angle_gamma   90.00
#
_symmetry.space_group_name_H-M   'P 1'
#
loop_
_entity.id
_entity.type
_entity.pdbx_description
1 polymer ?
#
loop_
_entity_poly.entity_id
_entity_poly.type
_entity_poly.pdbx_seq_one_letter_code
_entity_poly.pdbx_strand_id
1 'polypeptide(L)'
;MTGQQGATTLWSGLETRGMKEAKCSLLLQEDAAFEPKIKALPKQRVLVYQDKGFHPNSASSNHNSAANGSNPNGANNSNEDNFYVDFKGCTILQLEPSFGPTPQRTMPVTLTVGGRCIFTPENYHDFRVMMRTKEQSREMDIAPNGNFDWPDVQSMLLCPLCGSKAPIPQERDEYELEYWMLFYPLLQITVMKGSQMTLGTRTVCRLTCLECMENLLEGMVLTVQPGSSATNSTKNTRLSFTLPASNVLAEAGSASFLEDGPPRPETHPHVDDILDAWTLYNLWEHSGAWEALQNDYRIVLSRSMQGDGGGGAGDEDAAAAAGEGDGQAASSSSAQQPRLREKLGKACGNQKCKKIQGKKDRTSGEIIRLTVRCKECFSEFYCSKNCREKAREKHKPDCLAKQQERRERREKKAKRVQCDTCGQKLPYTQMKKCSRCRQATYCSVECQRAAWADHKAHCVKRG
;
A
#
# COMPACT_ATOMS: atom_id res chain seq x y z
N MET A 1 14.77 -41.12 12.74
CA MET A 1 13.37 -40.69 12.59
C MET A 1 13.32 -39.17 12.51
N THR A 2 13.48 -38.60 11.32
CA THR A 2 13.25 -37.17 11.05
C THR A 2 11.75 -36.98 10.91
N GLY A 3 11.07 -36.62 12.00
CA GLY A 3 9.65 -36.29 11.95
C GLY A 3 9.43 -35.11 11.02
N GLN A 4 8.64 -35.29 9.97
CA GLN A 4 8.10 -34.19 9.18
C GLN A 4 7.27 -33.33 10.15
N GLN A 5 7.81 -32.19 10.57
CA GLN A 5 7.01 -31.13 11.16
C GLN A 5 6.09 -30.64 10.05
N GLY A 6 4.84 -31.12 10.07
CA GLY A 6 3.82 -30.66 9.13
C GLY A 6 3.67 -29.16 9.32
N ALA A 7 3.77 -28.40 8.23
CA ALA A 7 3.55 -26.96 8.26
C ALA A 7 2.15 -26.68 8.82
N THR A 8 2.07 -26.29 10.08
CA THR A 8 0.81 -25.93 10.72
C THR A 8 0.38 -24.60 10.14
N THR A 9 -0.77 -24.59 9.45
CA THR A 9 -1.39 -23.34 9.01
C THR A 9 -1.55 -22.39 10.20
N LEU A 10 -0.82 -21.29 10.17
CA LEU A 10 -0.89 -20.24 11.19
C LEU A 10 -2.18 -19.45 11.01
N TRP A 11 -3.10 -19.64 11.94
CA TRP A 11 -4.33 -18.85 12.04
C TRP A 11 -4.05 -17.61 12.89
N SER A 12 -4.52 -16.45 12.45
CA SER A 12 -4.46 -15.22 13.24
C SER A 12 -5.38 -15.25 14.45
N GLY A 13 -6.40 -16.10 14.45
CA GLY A 13 -7.49 -16.10 15.42
C GLY A 13 -8.61 -15.11 15.10
N LEU A 14 -8.43 -14.27 14.08
CA LEU A 14 -9.42 -13.29 13.60
C LEU A 14 -10.20 -13.79 12.37
N GLU A 15 -10.00 -15.05 11.96
CA GLU A 15 -10.67 -15.60 10.79
C GLU A 15 -12.17 -15.78 11.04
N THR A 16 -12.96 -15.28 10.09
CA THR A 16 -14.41 -15.49 10.08
C THR A 16 -14.72 -16.97 9.84
N ARG A 17 -15.96 -17.37 10.13
CA ARG A 17 -16.40 -18.76 9.89
C ARG A 17 -16.18 -19.18 8.44
N GLY A 18 -16.55 -18.33 7.47
CA GLY A 18 -16.37 -18.61 6.04
C GLY A 18 -14.90 -18.74 5.65
N MET A 19 -13.99 -17.97 6.28
CA MET A 19 -12.54 -18.10 6.04
C MET A 19 -11.99 -19.44 6.55
N LYS A 20 -12.44 -19.87 7.73
CA LYS A 20 -12.06 -21.18 8.30
C LYS A 20 -12.55 -22.33 7.42
N GLU A 21 -13.79 -22.24 6.93
CA GLU A 21 -14.36 -23.20 5.97
C GLU A 21 -13.58 -23.22 4.64
N ALA A 22 -13.17 -22.05 4.14
CA ALA A 22 -12.36 -21.89 2.93
C ALA A 22 -10.86 -22.24 3.12
N LYS A 23 -10.43 -22.56 4.35
CA LYS A 23 -9.01 -22.77 4.70
C LYS A 23 -8.11 -21.57 4.34
N CYS A 24 -8.61 -20.35 4.50
CA CYS A 24 -7.90 -19.10 4.20
C CYS A 24 -7.53 -18.38 5.51
N SER A 25 -6.27 -17.97 5.64
CA SER A 25 -5.73 -17.27 6.83
C SER A 25 -5.44 -15.79 6.53
N LEU A 26 -5.48 -14.98 7.58
CA LEU A 26 -5.04 -13.57 7.55
C LEU A 26 -3.53 -13.40 7.76
N LEU A 27 -2.80 -14.47 8.06
CA LEU A 27 -1.34 -14.47 8.13
C LEU A 27 -0.74 -15.13 6.89
N LEU A 28 0.40 -14.60 6.48
CA LEU A 28 1.24 -15.24 5.48
C LEU A 28 1.96 -16.45 6.09
N GLN A 29 2.24 -17.43 5.24
CA GLN A 29 3.09 -18.55 5.61
C GLN A 29 4.53 -18.04 5.83
N GLU A 30 5.18 -18.47 6.91
CA GLU A 30 6.54 -18.03 7.27
C GLU A 30 7.56 -18.35 6.16
N ASP A 31 7.37 -19.47 5.45
CA ASP A 31 8.25 -19.94 4.39
C ASP A 31 7.81 -19.48 2.99
N ALA A 32 6.81 -18.60 2.89
CA ALA A 32 6.42 -18.04 1.60
C ALA A 32 7.51 -17.09 1.07
N ALA A 33 8.22 -17.54 0.04
CA ALA A 33 9.06 -16.64 -0.74
C ALA A 33 8.18 -15.82 -1.69
N PHE A 34 8.56 -14.56 -1.90
CA PHE A 34 7.85 -13.62 -2.76
C PHE A 34 8.80 -13.08 -3.84
N GLU A 35 8.22 -12.75 -4.99
CA GLU A 35 8.88 -12.07 -6.09
C GLU A 35 8.20 -10.73 -6.34
N PRO A 36 8.97 -9.63 -6.40
CA PRO A 36 8.42 -8.33 -6.72
C PRO A 36 8.12 -8.25 -8.22
N LYS A 37 6.90 -7.87 -8.58
CA LYS A 37 6.49 -7.64 -9.97
C LYS A 37 5.83 -6.28 -10.11
N ILE A 38 6.28 -5.53 -11.12
CA ILE A 38 5.58 -4.35 -11.58
C ILE A 38 4.50 -4.82 -12.54
N LYS A 39 3.24 -4.67 -12.15
CA LYS A 39 2.09 -5.07 -12.95
C LYS A 39 1.38 -3.84 -13.49
N ALA A 40 1.18 -3.79 -14.81
CA ALA A 40 0.29 -2.81 -15.41
C ALA A 40 -1.15 -3.16 -15.06
N LEU A 41 -1.90 -2.20 -14.51
CA LEU A 41 -3.34 -2.33 -14.40
C LEU A 41 -3.95 -2.43 -15.80
N PRO A 42 -5.02 -3.22 -15.99
CA PRO A 42 -5.65 -3.38 -17.30
C PRO A 42 -5.97 -2.03 -17.94
N LYS A 43 -5.76 -1.89 -19.25
CA LYS A 43 -6.21 -0.73 -20.05
C LYS A 43 -7.74 -0.68 -20.22
N GLN A 44 -8.47 -1.34 -19.33
CA GLN A 44 -9.91 -1.44 -19.37
C GLN A 44 -10.51 -0.27 -18.62
N ARG A 45 -11.58 0.30 -19.16
CA ARG A 45 -12.44 1.21 -18.42
C ARG A 45 -13.13 0.42 -17.31
N VAL A 46 -12.76 0.71 -16.07
CA VAL A 46 -13.35 0.07 -14.90
C VAL A 46 -14.49 0.95 -14.39
N LEU A 47 -15.68 0.36 -14.23
CA LEU A 47 -16.82 1.04 -13.62
C LEU A 47 -16.63 1.04 -12.11
N VAL A 48 -16.46 2.22 -11.52
CA VAL A 48 -16.32 2.37 -10.08
C VAL A 48 -17.69 2.64 -9.48
N TYR A 49 -18.14 1.71 -8.65
CA TYR A 49 -19.34 1.91 -7.83
C TYR A 49 -18.93 2.67 -6.56
N GLN A 50 -19.40 3.91 -6.41
CA GLN A 50 -19.30 4.57 -5.11
C GLN A 50 -20.38 4.00 -4.20
N ASP A 51 -19.96 3.47 -3.05
CA ASP A 51 -20.91 3.18 -1.98
C ASP A 51 -21.56 4.51 -1.60
N LYS A 52 -22.90 4.61 -1.74
CA LYS A 52 -23.62 5.89 -1.60
C LYS A 52 -23.60 6.47 -0.19
N GLY A 53 -22.83 5.86 0.72
CA GLY A 53 -22.80 6.19 2.12
C GLY A 53 -24.14 5.90 2.79
N PHE A 54 -24.10 5.63 4.09
CA PHE A 54 -25.32 5.60 4.87
C PHE A 54 -25.81 7.06 5.06
N HIS A 55 -26.90 7.43 4.40
CA HIS A 55 -27.60 8.69 4.63
C HIS A 55 -28.73 8.48 5.67
N PRO A 56 -28.51 8.74 6.98
CA PRO A 56 -29.54 8.48 8.00
C PRO A 56 -30.84 9.28 7.79
N ASN A 57 -30.81 10.35 6.99
CA ASN A 57 -31.96 11.22 6.75
C ASN A 57 -32.82 10.83 5.55
N SER A 58 -32.45 9.83 4.75
CA SER A 58 -33.28 9.38 3.61
C SER A 58 -34.36 8.38 4.00
N ALA A 59 -34.34 7.83 5.22
CA ALA A 59 -35.28 6.83 5.69
C ALA A 59 -36.56 7.39 6.37
N SER A 60 -36.62 8.68 6.68
CA SER A 60 -37.67 9.25 7.54
C SER A 60 -38.67 10.21 6.87
N SER A 61 -38.58 10.47 5.56
CA SER A 61 -39.49 11.42 4.88
C SER A 61 -40.64 10.80 4.08
N ASN A 62 -41.01 9.53 4.33
CA ASN A 62 -42.04 8.83 3.55
C ASN A 62 -43.46 8.87 4.14
N HIS A 63 -43.78 9.83 5.01
CA HIS A 63 -45.17 10.10 5.40
C HIS A 63 -45.53 11.58 5.24
N ASN A 64 -46.53 11.81 4.36
CA ASN A 64 -47.30 13.04 4.13
C ASN A 64 -46.74 14.06 3.13
N SER A 65 -46.86 13.73 1.85
CA SER A 65 -47.10 14.75 0.80
C SER A 65 -47.95 14.16 -0.32
N ALA A 66 -49.23 13.92 0.01
CA ALA A 66 -50.28 13.85 -0.99
C ALA A 66 -50.70 15.28 -1.35
N ALA A 67 -50.95 15.50 -2.64
CA ALA A 67 -51.52 16.70 -3.25
C ALA A 67 -50.60 17.93 -3.37
N ASN A 68 -49.81 17.98 -4.45
CA ASN A 68 -50.00 19.00 -5.49
C ASN A 68 -49.01 18.86 -6.66
N GLY A 69 -49.52 19.06 -7.89
CA GLY A 69 -48.74 19.60 -9.00
C GLY A 69 -48.02 18.59 -9.89
N SER A 70 -48.75 18.11 -10.89
CA SER A 70 -48.27 17.40 -12.07
C SER A 70 -47.11 18.10 -12.79
N ASN A 71 -45.96 17.42 -12.90
CA ASN A 71 -44.97 17.69 -13.95
C ASN A 71 -44.44 16.35 -14.51
N PRO A 72 -44.96 15.84 -15.65
CA PRO A 72 -44.74 14.45 -16.07
C PRO A 72 -43.46 14.17 -16.89
N ASN A 73 -42.49 15.11 -16.97
CA ASN A 73 -41.34 14.96 -17.89
C ASN A 73 -39.93 14.97 -17.24
N GLY A 74 -39.82 14.81 -15.92
CA GLY A 74 -38.53 14.69 -15.23
C GLY A 74 -38.15 13.24 -14.97
N ALA A 75 -37.69 12.50 -15.98
CA ALA A 75 -37.05 11.20 -15.77
C ALA A 75 -35.76 11.42 -14.97
N ASN A 76 -35.86 11.33 -13.64
CA ASN A 76 -34.74 11.37 -12.71
C ASN A 76 -33.81 10.19 -13.00
N ASN A 77 -32.75 10.47 -13.74
CA ASN A 77 -31.68 9.55 -14.08
C ASN A 77 -30.78 9.34 -12.83
N SER A 78 -31.28 8.65 -11.81
CA SER A 78 -30.55 8.38 -10.56
C SER A 78 -29.38 7.38 -10.69
N ASN A 79 -28.89 7.18 -11.92
CA ASN A 79 -27.78 6.30 -12.29
C ASN A 79 -26.44 7.05 -12.48
N GLU A 80 -26.38 8.36 -12.22
CA GLU A 80 -25.23 9.22 -12.57
C GLU A 80 -23.99 9.11 -11.66
N ASP A 81 -24.01 8.37 -10.55
CA ASP A 81 -22.86 8.36 -9.62
C ASP A 81 -21.78 7.32 -9.96
N ASN A 82 -22.01 6.46 -10.96
CA ASN A 82 -20.99 5.52 -11.41
C ASN A 82 -20.13 6.19 -12.48
N PHE A 83 -18.82 6.20 -12.27
CA PHE A 83 -17.86 6.75 -13.23
C PHE A 83 -16.92 5.66 -13.75
N TYR A 84 -16.38 5.88 -14.94
CA TYR A 84 -15.40 4.98 -15.53
C TYR A 84 -14.00 5.54 -15.33
N VAL A 85 -13.08 4.70 -14.87
CA VAL A 85 -11.66 5.04 -14.77
C VAL A 85 -10.88 4.31 -15.85
N ASP A 86 -10.03 5.04 -16.57
CA ASP A 86 -9.00 4.49 -17.45
C ASP A 86 -7.63 4.66 -16.77
N PHE A 87 -7.00 3.53 -16.43
CA PHE A 87 -5.70 3.52 -15.77
C PHE A 87 -4.54 3.90 -16.69
N LYS A 88 -4.74 3.97 -18.01
CA LYS A 88 -3.76 4.43 -19.01
C LYS A 88 -2.38 3.75 -18.94
N GLY A 89 -2.31 2.52 -18.41
CA GLY A 89 -1.05 1.79 -18.24
C GLY A 89 -0.35 2.07 -16.89
N CYS A 90 -1.03 2.69 -15.93
CA CYS A 90 -0.60 2.79 -14.55
C CYS A 90 -0.11 1.44 -14.06
N THR A 91 1.06 1.44 -13.41
CA THR A 91 1.62 0.22 -12.86
C THR A 91 1.60 0.25 -11.33
N ILE A 92 1.47 -0.93 -10.76
CA ILE A 92 1.48 -1.18 -9.32
C ILE A 92 2.60 -2.16 -8.99
N LEU A 93 3.13 -2.07 -7.77
CA LEU A 93 4.01 -3.10 -7.25
C LEU A 93 3.18 -4.19 -6.57
N GLN A 94 3.31 -5.42 -7.07
CA GLN A 94 2.80 -6.61 -6.43
C GLN A 94 3.94 -7.51 -5.95
N LEU A 95 3.75 -8.14 -4.80
CA LEU A 95 4.62 -9.21 -4.32
C LEU A 95 3.86 -10.51 -4.54
N GLU A 96 4.28 -11.26 -5.55
CA GLU A 96 3.66 -12.53 -5.89
C GLU A 96 4.38 -13.66 -5.17
N PRO A 97 3.68 -14.66 -4.63
CA PRO A 97 4.36 -15.81 -4.02
C PRO A 97 5.14 -16.57 -5.10
N SER A 98 6.40 -16.88 -4.83
CA SER A 98 7.22 -17.72 -5.70
C SER A 98 6.86 -19.18 -5.47
N PHE A 99 6.53 -19.89 -6.54
CA PHE A 99 6.24 -21.31 -6.46
C PHE A 99 7.54 -22.11 -6.54
N GLY A 100 7.85 -22.84 -5.47
CA GLY A 100 8.84 -23.91 -5.54
C GLY A 100 8.35 -25.05 -6.43
N PRO A 101 9.22 -26.04 -6.74
CA PRO A 101 8.85 -27.21 -7.55
C PRO A 101 7.77 -28.09 -6.89
N THR A 102 7.51 -27.90 -5.59
CA THR A 102 6.50 -28.65 -4.85
C THR A 102 5.12 -28.01 -5.02
N PRO A 103 4.08 -28.79 -5.38
CA PRO A 103 2.72 -28.28 -5.49
C PRO A 103 2.28 -27.69 -4.14
N GLN A 104 1.87 -26.42 -4.16
CA GLN A 104 1.37 -25.76 -2.96
C GLN A 104 -0.03 -26.25 -2.63
N ARG A 105 -0.26 -26.59 -1.36
CA ARG A 105 -1.58 -26.95 -0.83
C ARG A 105 -2.43 -25.74 -0.46
N THR A 106 -1.89 -24.54 -0.62
CA THR A 106 -2.52 -23.28 -0.26
C THR A 106 -2.61 -22.39 -1.47
N MET A 107 -3.72 -21.68 -1.57
CA MET A 107 -3.94 -20.72 -2.63
C MET A 107 -2.89 -19.60 -2.53
N PRO A 108 -2.20 -19.28 -3.63
CA PRO A 108 -1.24 -18.19 -3.65
C PRO A 108 -1.95 -16.87 -3.38
N VAL A 109 -1.41 -16.09 -2.45
CA VAL A 109 -1.92 -14.74 -2.18
C VAL A 109 -0.90 -13.71 -2.60
N THR A 110 -1.29 -12.87 -3.55
CA THR A 110 -0.51 -11.71 -3.99
C THR A 110 -0.68 -10.55 -3.01
N LEU A 111 0.40 -9.83 -2.72
CA LEU A 111 0.35 -8.61 -1.93
C LEU A 111 0.46 -7.41 -2.85
N THR A 112 -0.54 -6.53 -2.87
CA THR A 112 -0.40 -5.26 -3.59
C THR A 112 0.09 -4.18 -2.62
N VAL A 113 1.19 -3.51 -2.96
CA VAL A 113 1.77 -2.48 -2.08
C VAL A 113 0.99 -1.19 -2.25
N GLY A 114 0.28 -0.76 -1.21
CA GLY A 114 -0.46 0.49 -1.21
C GLY A 114 0.44 1.72 -1.14
N GLY A 115 1.34 1.71 -0.15
CA GLY A 115 2.31 2.76 0.10
C GLY A 115 2.59 2.95 1.59
N ARG A 116 3.49 3.87 1.94
CA ARG A 116 3.70 4.26 3.35
C ARG A 116 2.57 5.16 3.83
N CYS A 117 2.17 4.97 5.07
CA CYS A 117 1.18 5.81 5.72
C CYS A 117 1.46 6.05 7.20
N ILE A 118 0.85 7.11 7.74
CA ILE A 118 0.76 7.41 9.17
C ILE A 118 -0.61 6.96 9.66
N PHE A 119 -0.64 6.27 10.80
CA PHE A 119 -1.88 5.81 11.41
C PHE A 119 -2.23 6.67 12.62
N THR A 120 -3.30 7.45 12.50
CA THR A 120 -3.77 8.43 13.50
C THR A 120 -4.99 7.92 14.28
N PRO A 121 -5.32 8.52 15.45
CA PRO A 121 -6.55 8.19 16.19
C PRO A 121 -7.81 8.36 15.34
N GLU A 122 -7.86 9.40 14.50
CA GLU A 122 -8.96 9.65 13.56
C GLU A 122 -9.07 8.52 12.54
N ASN A 123 -7.94 8.09 11.97
CA ASN A 123 -7.95 6.95 11.05
C ASN A 123 -8.49 5.70 11.75
N TYR A 124 -8.05 5.40 12.98
CA TYR A 124 -8.55 4.23 13.70
C TYR A 124 -10.07 4.29 13.89
N HIS A 125 -10.63 5.47 14.17
CA HIS A 125 -12.08 5.66 14.24
C HIS A 125 -12.75 5.38 12.90
N ASP A 126 -12.26 5.96 11.81
CA ASP A 126 -12.80 5.79 10.46
C ASP A 126 -12.77 4.32 10.03
N PHE A 127 -11.64 3.63 10.24
CA PHE A 127 -11.51 2.19 9.95
C PHE A 127 -12.36 1.32 10.88
N ARG A 128 -12.60 1.71 12.13
CA ARG A 128 -13.51 1.00 13.03
C ARG A 128 -14.95 1.06 12.53
N VAL A 129 -15.37 2.20 11.99
CA VAL A 129 -16.69 2.32 11.35
C VAL A 129 -16.71 1.52 10.05
N MET A 130 -15.71 1.68 9.18
CA MET A 130 -15.71 1.07 7.85
C MET A 130 -15.50 -0.46 7.88
N MET A 131 -14.70 -1.00 8.80
CA MET A 131 -14.43 -2.45 8.91
C MET A 131 -15.26 -3.10 10.03
N ARG A 132 -16.45 -2.55 10.32
CA ARG A 132 -17.34 -3.09 11.35
C ARG A 132 -17.93 -4.44 10.95
N THR A 133 -18.06 -5.34 11.92
CA THR A 133 -18.80 -6.60 11.74
C THR A 133 -20.31 -6.33 11.63
N LYS A 134 -21.10 -7.36 11.27
CA LYS A 134 -22.57 -7.25 11.29
C LYS A 134 -23.10 -7.06 12.71
N GLU A 135 -22.47 -7.67 13.69
CA GLU A 135 -22.76 -7.50 15.12
C GLU A 135 -22.51 -6.05 15.53
N GLN A 136 -21.32 -5.52 15.21
CA GLN A 136 -20.97 -4.12 15.49
C GLN A 136 -21.89 -3.13 14.76
N SER A 137 -22.31 -3.44 13.53
CA SER A 137 -23.29 -2.62 12.81
C SER A 137 -24.62 -2.53 13.57
N ARG A 138 -25.11 -3.66 14.09
CA ARG A 138 -26.33 -3.72 14.92
C ARG A 138 -26.16 -2.96 16.23
N GLU A 139 -25.00 -3.07 16.89
CA GLU A 139 -24.71 -2.33 18.12
C GLU A 139 -24.64 -0.81 17.91
N MET A 140 -24.18 -0.37 16.73
CA MET A 140 -24.03 1.04 16.39
C MET A 140 -25.29 1.67 15.79
N ASP A 141 -26.35 0.89 15.55
CA ASP A 141 -27.55 1.30 14.81
C ASP A 141 -27.23 1.87 13.41
N ILE A 142 -26.28 1.23 12.72
CA ILE A 142 -25.89 1.57 11.35
C ILE A 142 -26.17 0.35 10.46
N ALA A 143 -26.65 0.59 9.24
CA ALA A 143 -26.82 -0.49 8.25
C ALA A 143 -25.51 -1.29 8.08
N PRO A 144 -25.53 -2.62 7.94
CA PRO A 144 -24.31 -3.40 7.72
C PRO A 144 -23.64 -3.02 6.39
N ASN A 145 -22.31 -3.17 6.30
CA ASN A 145 -21.55 -2.97 5.06
C ASN A 145 -21.77 -4.10 4.04
N GLY A 146 -23.00 -4.20 3.56
CA GLY A 146 -23.49 -5.27 2.70
C GLY A 146 -23.67 -6.60 3.43
N ASN A 147 -23.80 -7.68 2.67
CA ASN A 147 -23.99 -9.04 3.18
C ASN A 147 -22.69 -9.70 3.69
N PHE A 148 -21.59 -8.94 3.75
CA PHE A 148 -20.26 -9.43 4.06
C PHE A 148 -19.99 -9.47 5.56
N ASP A 149 -19.36 -10.55 6.03
CA ASP A 149 -18.80 -10.60 7.38
C ASP A 149 -17.38 -10.05 7.31
N TRP A 150 -17.24 -8.75 7.59
CA TRP A 150 -15.91 -8.14 7.66
C TRP A 150 -15.13 -8.76 8.81
N PRO A 151 -13.86 -9.13 8.59
CA PRO A 151 -12.96 -9.24 9.72
C PRO A 151 -12.90 -7.84 10.34
N ASP A 152 -12.98 -7.77 11.66
CA ASP A 152 -13.08 -6.50 12.36
C ASP A 152 -11.83 -5.61 12.12
N VAL A 153 -11.85 -4.38 12.64
CA VAL A 153 -10.70 -3.47 12.56
C VAL A 153 -9.40 -4.07 13.14
N GLN A 154 -9.47 -5.08 14.01
CA GLN A 154 -8.27 -5.75 14.54
C GLN A 154 -7.51 -6.47 13.44
N SER A 155 -8.22 -6.94 12.42
CA SER A 155 -7.59 -7.52 11.25
C SER A 155 -6.69 -6.51 10.55
N MET A 156 -7.14 -5.27 10.32
CA MET A 156 -6.31 -4.20 9.74
C MET A 156 -5.03 -3.97 10.55
N LEU A 157 -5.13 -3.99 11.88
CA LEU A 157 -4.01 -3.76 12.80
C LEU A 157 -3.01 -4.92 12.85
N LEU A 158 -3.38 -6.11 12.39
CA LEU A 158 -2.52 -7.28 12.47
C LEU A 158 -1.55 -7.31 11.28
N CYS A 159 -0.25 -7.25 11.57
CA CYS A 159 0.77 -7.36 10.52
C CYS A 159 0.67 -8.74 9.86
N PRO A 160 0.48 -8.82 8.52
CA PRO A 160 0.30 -10.11 7.83
C PRO A 160 1.57 -10.97 7.83
N LEU A 161 2.74 -10.39 8.12
CA LEU A 161 4.03 -11.07 8.10
C LEU A 161 4.43 -11.63 9.47
N CYS A 162 4.34 -10.84 10.53
CA CYS A 162 4.81 -11.25 11.86
C CYS A 162 3.68 -11.51 12.87
N GLY A 163 2.42 -11.27 12.49
CA GLY A 163 1.28 -11.37 13.41
C GLY A 163 1.30 -10.38 14.57
N SER A 164 2.23 -9.43 14.60
CA SER A 164 2.22 -8.38 15.63
C SER A 164 1.09 -7.39 15.35
N LYS A 165 0.39 -7.02 16.41
CA LYS A 165 -0.70 -6.04 16.36
C LYS A 165 -0.14 -4.62 16.46
N ALA A 166 -0.54 -3.75 15.54
CA ALA A 166 -0.24 -2.33 15.57
C ALA A 166 -0.86 -1.70 16.84
N PRO A 167 -0.09 -0.88 17.59
CA PRO A 167 -0.66 -0.09 18.69
C PRO A 167 -1.79 0.80 18.17
N ILE A 168 -2.83 0.97 19.00
CA ILE A 168 -3.92 1.89 18.72
C ILE A 168 -3.43 3.30 19.05
N PRO A 169 -3.34 4.21 18.07
CA PRO A 169 -2.86 5.56 18.30
C PRO A 169 -3.75 6.29 19.32
N GLN A 170 -3.10 7.00 20.24
CA GLN A 170 -3.74 7.86 21.25
C GLN A 170 -3.50 9.33 20.90
N GLU A 171 -4.40 10.23 21.30
CA GLU A 171 -4.24 11.69 21.10
C GLU A 171 -2.99 12.27 21.78
N ARG A 172 -2.41 11.54 22.74
CA ARG A 172 -1.23 11.95 23.52
C ARG A 172 0.08 11.38 22.98
N ASP A 173 0.03 10.55 21.94
CA ASP A 173 1.24 9.95 21.40
C ASP A 173 2.11 11.05 20.77
N GLU A 174 3.35 11.17 21.26
CA GLU A 174 4.28 12.21 20.80
C GLU A 174 4.85 11.92 19.40
N TYR A 175 4.64 10.71 18.89
CA TYR A 175 5.22 10.23 17.64
C TYR A 175 4.17 9.66 16.70
N GLU A 176 4.35 9.94 15.41
CA GLU A 176 3.52 9.39 14.33
C GLU A 176 3.81 7.89 14.16
N LEU A 177 2.76 7.07 14.20
CA LEU A 177 2.87 5.63 13.96
C LEU A 177 2.90 5.37 12.46
N GLU A 178 4.09 5.11 11.92
CA GLU A 178 4.29 4.86 10.50
C GLU A 178 4.20 3.37 10.14
N TYR A 179 3.51 3.05 9.04
CA TYR A 179 3.32 1.70 8.51
C TYR A 179 3.41 1.66 6.99
N TRP A 180 3.50 0.44 6.45
CA TRP A 180 3.15 0.16 5.06
C TRP A 180 1.71 -0.35 4.99
N MET A 181 0.90 0.24 4.12
CA MET A 181 -0.40 -0.33 3.79
C MET A 181 -0.23 -1.37 2.68
N LEU A 182 -0.61 -2.61 2.97
CA LEU A 182 -0.70 -3.68 1.97
C LEU A 182 -2.16 -4.03 1.71
N PHE A 183 -2.45 -4.36 0.46
CA PHE A 183 -3.75 -4.85 0.03
C PHE A 183 -3.66 -6.35 -0.28
N TYR A 184 -4.57 -7.11 0.32
CA TYR A 184 -4.56 -8.57 0.34
C TYR A 184 -5.89 -9.11 -0.20
N PRO A 185 -5.90 -9.92 -1.27
CA PRO A 185 -7.10 -10.60 -1.71
C PRO A 185 -7.40 -11.76 -0.74
N LEU A 186 -8.62 -11.78 -0.22
CA LEU A 186 -9.17 -12.87 0.59
C LEU A 186 -10.25 -13.59 -0.19
N LEU A 187 -10.23 -14.92 -0.13
CA LEU A 187 -11.38 -15.72 -0.53
C LEU A 187 -12.51 -15.51 0.46
N GLN A 188 -13.70 -15.46 -0.08
CA GLN A 188 -14.91 -15.44 0.70
C GLN A 188 -15.88 -16.46 0.15
N ILE A 189 -16.49 -17.20 1.06
CA ILE A 189 -17.64 -18.04 0.76
C ILE A 189 -18.90 -17.27 1.18
N THR A 190 -19.77 -16.97 0.21
CA THR A 190 -21.11 -16.45 0.46
C THR A 190 -22.14 -17.55 0.27
N VAL A 191 -22.89 -17.84 1.33
CA VAL A 191 -24.05 -18.74 1.25
C VAL A 191 -25.27 -17.89 0.90
N MET A 192 -25.73 -17.96 -0.35
CA MET A 192 -26.98 -17.33 -0.73
C MET A 192 -28.17 -18.12 -0.16
N LYS A 193 -29.28 -17.44 0.15
CA LYS A 193 -30.55 -18.08 0.53
C LYS A 193 -30.96 -19.01 -0.63
N GLY A 194 -30.86 -20.33 -0.44
CA GLY A 194 -31.09 -21.32 -1.50
C GLY A 194 -29.94 -22.30 -1.77
N SER A 195 -28.98 -22.43 -0.85
CA SER A 195 -27.94 -23.48 -0.84
C SER A 195 -26.82 -23.36 -1.87
N GLN A 196 -26.86 -22.39 -2.79
CA GLN A 196 -25.74 -22.17 -3.70
C GLN A 196 -24.63 -21.38 -2.99
N MET A 197 -23.53 -22.07 -2.71
CA MET A 197 -22.29 -21.44 -2.26
C MET A 197 -21.66 -20.72 -3.44
N THR A 198 -21.39 -19.43 -3.27
CA THR A 198 -20.67 -18.61 -4.24
C THR A 198 -19.30 -18.27 -3.65
N LEU A 199 -18.24 -18.48 -4.44
CA LEU A 199 -16.88 -18.13 -4.06
C LEU A 199 -16.59 -16.72 -4.61
N GLY A 200 -16.50 -15.76 -3.71
CA GLY A 200 -16.13 -14.39 -3.99
C GLY A 200 -14.68 -14.12 -3.58
N THR A 201 -14.14 -12.99 -4.03
CA THR A 201 -12.86 -12.47 -3.57
C THR A 201 -13.03 -11.03 -3.13
N ARG A 202 -12.32 -10.63 -2.08
CA ARG A 202 -12.34 -9.26 -1.60
C ARG A 202 -10.95 -8.81 -1.21
N THR A 203 -10.64 -7.57 -1.54
CA THR A 203 -9.39 -6.94 -1.12
C THR A 203 -9.57 -6.34 0.28
N VAL A 204 -8.66 -6.67 1.21
CA VAL A 204 -8.58 -6.03 2.53
C VAL A 204 -7.28 -5.26 2.66
N CYS A 205 -7.31 -4.12 3.35
CA CYS A 205 -6.11 -3.36 3.70
C CYS A 205 -5.54 -3.81 5.04
N ARG A 206 -4.20 -3.84 5.14
CA ARG A 206 -3.47 -4.28 6.34
C ARG A 206 -2.31 -3.33 6.62
N LEU A 207 -2.11 -3.03 7.90
CA LEU A 207 -0.91 -2.31 8.37
C LEU A 207 0.23 -3.30 8.55
N THR A 208 1.29 -3.11 7.77
CA THR A 208 2.50 -3.89 7.82
C THR A 208 3.60 -3.10 8.50
N CYS A 209 4.23 -3.73 9.48
CA CYS A 209 5.31 -3.11 10.24
C CYS A 209 6.49 -2.74 9.31
N LEU A 210 7.14 -1.58 9.56
CA LEU A 210 8.24 -1.12 8.70
C LEU A 210 9.34 -2.18 8.57
N GLU A 211 9.71 -2.83 9.67
CA GLU A 211 10.71 -3.90 9.68
C GLU A 211 10.29 -5.10 8.83
N CYS A 212 9.03 -5.49 8.91
CA CYS A 212 8.48 -6.62 8.19
C CYS A 212 8.54 -6.36 6.69
N MET A 213 8.15 -5.15 6.26
CA MET A 213 8.26 -4.74 4.87
C MET A 213 9.71 -4.64 4.40
N GLU A 214 10.61 -4.06 5.20
CA GLU A 214 12.04 -3.98 4.87
C GLU A 214 12.67 -5.36 4.71
N ASN A 215 12.32 -6.30 5.60
CA ASN A 215 12.77 -7.69 5.53
C ASN A 215 12.19 -8.40 4.30
N LEU A 216 10.90 -8.18 4.02
CA LEU A 216 10.25 -8.75 2.84
C LEU A 216 10.92 -8.28 1.55
N LEU A 217 11.26 -6.99 1.45
CA LEU A 217 11.93 -6.39 0.29
C LEU A 217 13.45 -6.60 0.28
N GLU A 218 14.03 -7.26 1.28
CA GLU A 218 15.47 -7.43 1.38
C GLU A 218 15.97 -8.36 0.27
N GLY A 219 16.95 -7.91 -0.52
CA GLY A 219 17.50 -8.70 -1.64
C GLY A 219 16.66 -8.69 -2.91
N MET A 220 15.39 -8.27 -2.82
CA MET A 220 14.50 -8.10 -3.97
C MET A 220 14.98 -7.00 -4.92
N VAL A 221 14.95 -7.30 -6.22
CA VAL A 221 15.30 -6.35 -7.28
C VAL A 221 14.17 -6.26 -8.31
N LEU A 222 13.98 -5.07 -8.86
CA LEU A 222 13.04 -4.77 -9.92
C LEU A 222 13.80 -4.31 -11.15
N THR A 223 13.46 -4.88 -12.31
CA THR A 223 13.95 -4.38 -13.59
C THR A 223 12.95 -3.35 -14.11
N VAL A 224 13.34 -2.08 -14.04
CA VAL A 224 12.54 -0.95 -14.52
C VAL A 224 13.01 -0.61 -15.93
N GLN A 225 12.05 -0.48 -16.84
CA GLN A 225 12.28 0.08 -18.16
C GLN A 225 11.59 1.44 -18.19
N PRO A 226 12.31 2.54 -18.44
CA PRO A 226 11.68 3.83 -18.65
C PRO A 226 10.65 3.70 -19.77
N GLY A 227 9.43 4.22 -19.55
CA GLY A 227 8.38 4.19 -20.55
C GLY A 227 8.90 4.74 -21.88
N SER A 228 8.81 3.94 -22.95
CA SER A 228 9.03 4.46 -24.30
C SER A 228 7.89 5.42 -24.58
N SER A 229 8.13 6.72 -24.37
CA SER A 229 7.16 7.73 -24.79
C SER A 229 6.85 7.47 -26.26
N ALA A 230 5.58 7.21 -26.58
CA ALA A 230 5.13 6.62 -27.84
C ALA A 230 5.30 7.53 -29.07
N THR A 231 6.23 8.47 -29.02
CA THR A 231 6.58 9.39 -30.10
C THR A 231 7.57 8.74 -31.06
N ASN A 232 7.03 7.99 -32.03
CA ASN A 232 7.52 7.71 -33.41
C ASN A 232 9.04 7.64 -33.73
N SER A 233 9.91 7.30 -32.79
CA SER A 233 11.36 7.25 -33.00
C SER A 233 11.84 5.81 -33.25
N THR A 234 12.35 5.56 -34.45
CA THR A 234 12.78 4.27 -35.01
C THR A 234 14.10 3.71 -34.43
N LYS A 235 14.59 4.19 -33.28
CA LYS A 235 15.81 3.66 -32.63
C LYS A 235 15.58 3.43 -31.13
N ASN A 236 14.98 2.29 -30.81
CA ASN A 236 14.73 1.84 -29.44
C ASN A 236 15.97 1.18 -28.81
N THR A 237 16.91 1.97 -28.30
CA THR A 237 17.82 1.44 -27.26
C THR A 237 17.05 1.37 -25.95
N ARG A 238 16.45 0.21 -25.68
CA ARG A 238 15.62 -0.03 -24.48
C ARG A 238 16.53 -0.20 -23.26
N LEU A 239 16.97 0.92 -22.70
CA LEU A 239 17.74 0.92 -21.44
C LEU A 239 16.86 0.30 -20.34
N SER A 240 17.37 -0.74 -19.68
CA SER A 240 16.73 -1.35 -18.52
C SER A 240 17.64 -1.19 -17.30
N PHE A 241 17.04 -0.91 -16.15
CA PHE A 241 17.75 -0.71 -14.90
C PHE A 241 17.27 -1.73 -13.88
N THR A 242 18.19 -2.48 -13.28
CA THR A 242 17.87 -3.35 -12.15
C THR A 242 18.14 -2.58 -10.85
N LEU A 243 17.08 -2.27 -10.11
CA LEU A 243 17.12 -1.48 -8.88
C LEU A 243 16.58 -2.30 -7.70
N PRO A 244 17.08 -2.11 -6.47
CA PRO A 244 16.45 -2.70 -5.28
C PRO A 244 14.98 -2.29 -5.16
N ALA A 245 14.07 -3.23 -4.88
CA ALA A 245 12.63 -2.95 -4.78
C ALA A 245 12.32 -1.85 -3.74
N SER A 246 13.05 -1.85 -2.62
CA SER A 246 12.94 -0.81 -1.59
C SER A 246 13.36 0.59 -2.06
N ASN A 247 14.24 0.71 -3.05
CA ASN A 247 14.59 2.01 -3.63
C ASN A 247 13.49 2.46 -4.61
N VAL A 248 12.96 1.56 -5.43
CA VAL A 248 11.85 1.88 -6.34
C VAL A 248 10.64 2.40 -5.55
N LEU A 249 10.29 1.73 -4.46
CA LEU A 249 9.21 2.16 -3.57
C LEU A 249 9.50 3.49 -2.87
N ALA A 250 10.74 3.76 -2.48
CA ALA A 250 11.10 5.03 -1.87
C ALA A 250 10.96 6.20 -2.85
N GLU A 251 11.25 5.98 -4.14
CA GLU A 251 11.10 6.98 -5.20
C GLU A 251 9.65 7.09 -5.73
N ALA A 252 8.84 6.03 -5.62
CA ALA A 252 7.42 6.07 -5.97
C ALA A 252 6.60 6.97 -5.02
N GLY A 253 7.06 7.06 -3.77
CA GLY A 253 6.43 7.82 -2.70
C GLY A 253 5.31 7.05 -2.00
N SER A 254 4.37 7.80 -1.43
CA SER A 254 3.37 7.24 -0.51
C SER A 254 2.18 6.55 -1.17
N ALA A 255 2.09 6.62 -2.49
CA ALA A 255 1.17 5.80 -3.27
C ALA A 255 1.99 5.06 -4.33
N SER A 256 1.97 3.72 -4.32
CA SER A 256 2.79 2.90 -5.22
C SER A 256 2.30 2.90 -6.68
N PHE A 257 1.49 3.87 -7.10
CA PHE A 257 1.14 4.09 -8.50
C PHE A 257 2.38 4.65 -9.20
N LEU A 258 3.07 3.81 -9.97
CA LEU A 258 4.28 4.21 -10.68
C LEU A 258 3.88 4.98 -11.95
N GLU A 259 4.62 6.05 -12.23
CA GLU A 259 4.26 7.29 -12.96
C GLU A 259 3.81 7.23 -14.42
N ASP A 260 3.27 6.12 -14.92
CA ASP A 260 2.71 6.06 -16.28
C ASP A 260 1.22 6.50 -16.35
N GLY A 261 0.70 7.11 -15.27
CA GLY A 261 -0.67 7.64 -15.19
C GLY A 261 -0.81 9.08 -15.73
N PRO A 262 -2.05 9.60 -15.89
CA PRO A 262 -2.27 10.99 -16.26
C PRO A 262 -1.51 11.96 -15.32
N PRO A 263 -1.07 13.12 -15.81
CA PRO A 263 -0.33 14.09 -15.00
C PRO A 263 -1.10 14.37 -13.71
N ARG A 264 -0.41 14.19 -12.58
CA ARG A 264 -1.00 14.38 -11.26
C ARG A 264 -1.54 15.81 -11.17
N PRO A 265 -2.80 16.04 -10.76
CA PRO A 265 -3.26 17.36 -10.36
C PRO A 265 -2.26 17.97 -9.37
N GLU A 266 -1.96 19.26 -9.45
CA GLU A 266 -1.00 19.95 -8.55
C GLU A 266 -1.35 19.80 -7.05
N THR A 267 -2.57 19.36 -6.74
CA THR A 267 -3.07 19.06 -5.39
C THR A 267 -2.71 17.66 -4.88
N HIS A 268 -2.11 16.79 -5.70
CA HIS A 268 -1.69 15.47 -5.24
C HIS A 268 -0.43 15.54 -4.37
N PRO A 269 -0.33 14.67 -3.34
CA PRO A 269 0.81 14.65 -2.44
C PRO A 269 2.12 14.40 -3.18
N HIS A 270 3.18 15.10 -2.77
CA HIS A 270 4.52 14.91 -3.28
C HIS A 270 5.02 13.49 -2.97
N VAL A 271 6.00 12.99 -3.73
CA VAL A 271 6.65 11.69 -3.49
C VAL A 271 7.14 11.55 -2.03
N ASP A 272 7.52 12.67 -1.40
CA ASP A 272 8.01 12.69 -0.02
C ASP A 272 6.90 12.75 1.05
N ASP A 273 5.64 12.98 0.65
CA ASP A 273 4.53 13.21 1.60
C ASP A 273 3.96 11.87 2.06
N ILE A 274 4.24 11.45 3.30
CA ILE A 274 3.59 10.29 3.92
C ILE A 274 2.12 10.63 4.17
N LEU A 275 1.21 9.85 3.58
CA LEU A 275 -0.23 10.05 3.73
C LEU A 275 -0.73 9.49 5.05
N ASP A 276 -1.80 10.04 5.60
CA ASP A 276 -2.53 9.32 6.63
C ASP A 276 -3.19 8.07 6.01
N ALA A 277 -3.37 7.03 6.83
CA ALA A 277 -3.80 5.72 6.35
C ALA A 277 -5.19 5.77 5.69
N TRP A 278 -6.10 6.59 6.19
CA TRP A 278 -7.44 6.74 5.64
C TRP A 278 -7.41 7.41 4.27
N THR A 279 -6.64 8.49 4.12
CA THR A 279 -6.44 9.14 2.82
C THR A 279 -5.82 8.20 1.79
N LEU A 280 -4.81 7.40 2.17
CA LEU A 280 -4.21 6.41 1.28
C LEU A 280 -5.23 5.34 0.86
N TYR A 281 -6.01 4.83 1.81
CA TYR A 281 -7.07 3.86 1.55
C TYR A 281 -8.12 4.42 0.58
N ASN A 282 -8.63 5.63 0.83
CA ASN A 282 -9.63 6.28 -0.02
C ASN A 282 -9.09 6.55 -1.43
N LEU A 283 -7.81 6.91 -1.56
CA LEU A 283 -7.17 7.06 -2.85
C LEU A 283 -7.24 5.75 -3.66
N TRP A 284 -6.99 4.60 -3.02
CA TRP A 284 -7.08 3.30 -3.65
C TRP A 284 -8.52 2.88 -3.97
N GLU A 285 -9.47 3.14 -3.06
CA GLU A 285 -10.90 2.87 -3.28
C GLU A 285 -11.46 3.72 -4.44
N HIS A 286 -11.28 5.04 -4.38
CA HIS A 286 -11.83 5.96 -5.37
C HIS A 286 -11.09 5.98 -6.70
N SER A 287 -9.85 5.50 -6.76
CA SER A 287 -9.18 5.31 -8.06
C SER A 287 -9.73 4.12 -8.84
N GLY A 288 -10.57 3.26 -8.24
CA GLY A 288 -11.06 2.04 -8.88
C GLY A 288 -10.02 0.93 -8.98
N ALA A 289 -8.82 1.13 -8.42
CA ALA A 289 -7.73 0.16 -8.48
C ALA A 289 -8.13 -1.19 -7.87
N TRP A 290 -9.01 -1.16 -6.87
CA TRP A 290 -9.58 -2.38 -6.28
C TRP A 290 -10.42 -3.21 -7.23
N GLU A 291 -11.31 -2.57 -7.98
CA GLU A 291 -12.16 -3.26 -8.93
C GLU A 291 -11.29 -3.85 -10.06
N ALA A 292 -10.23 -3.15 -10.48
CA ALA A 292 -9.25 -3.69 -11.41
C ALA A 292 -8.54 -4.94 -10.86
N LEU A 293 -8.09 -4.90 -9.59
CA LEU A 293 -7.44 -6.02 -8.92
C LEU A 293 -8.38 -7.22 -8.73
N GLN A 294 -9.63 -6.97 -8.34
CA GLN A 294 -10.62 -8.03 -8.14
C GLN A 294 -10.97 -8.75 -9.44
N ASN A 295 -11.11 -8.01 -10.55
CA ASN A 295 -11.39 -8.60 -11.86
C ASN A 295 -10.21 -9.47 -12.35
N ASP A 296 -8.98 -9.01 -12.17
CA ASP A 296 -7.78 -9.80 -12.48
C ASP A 296 -7.71 -11.08 -11.63
N TYR A 297 -7.99 -10.99 -10.34
CA TYR A 297 -8.01 -12.15 -9.46
C TYR A 297 -9.11 -13.15 -9.82
N ARG A 298 -10.30 -12.68 -10.23
CA ARG A 298 -11.41 -13.53 -10.68
C ARG A 298 -11.00 -14.40 -11.86
N ILE A 299 -10.21 -13.85 -12.80
CA ILE A 299 -9.67 -14.57 -13.96
C ILE A 299 -8.65 -15.64 -13.52
N VAL A 300 -7.77 -15.31 -12.57
CA VAL A 300 -6.80 -16.28 -12.02
C VAL A 300 -7.53 -17.42 -11.31
N LEU A 301 -8.53 -17.11 -10.49
CA LEU A 301 -9.31 -18.09 -9.75
C LEU A 301 -10.09 -19.02 -10.69
N SER A 302 -10.73 -18.48 -11.74
CA SER A 302 -11.48 -19.31 -12.70
C SER A 302 -10.57 -20.29 -13.45
N ARG A 303 -9.36 -19.86 -13.84
CA ARG A 303 -8.36 -20.73 -14.49
C ARG A 303 -7.91 -21.84 -13.54
N SER A 304 -7.66 -21.52 -12.27
CA SER A 304 -7.24 -22.51 -11.29
C SER A 304 -8.32 -23.56 -11.01
N MET A 305 -9.60 -23.20 -11.02
CA MET A 305 -10.69 -24.16 -10.81
C MET A 305 -10.97 -25.03 -12.04
N GLN A 306 -10.58 -24.59 -13.24
CA GLN A 306 -10.78 -25.33 -14.49
C GLN A 306 -9.57 -26.23 -14.86
N GLY A 307 -8.45 -26.12 -14.14
CA GLY A 307 -7.15 -26.65 -14.55
C GLY A 307 -6.92 -28.16 -14.44
N ASP A 308 -7.76 -28.92 -13.74
CA ASP A 308 -7.49 -30.35 -13.44
C ASP A 308 -8.36 -31.35 -14.23
N GLY A 309 -9.14 -30.89 -15.21
CA GLY A 309 -10.09 -31.75 -15.95
C GLY A 309 -9.57 -32.40 -17.24
N GLY A 310 -8.38 -32.05 -17.71
CA GLY A 310 -7.97 -32.25 -19.10
C GLY A 310 -6.74 -33.13 -19.32
N GLY A 311 -6.72 -34.34 -18.76
CA GLY A 311 -5.80 -35.40 -19.20
C GLY A 311 -6.19 -35.94 -20.58
N GLY A 312 -6.11 -35.11 -21.62
CA GLY A 312 -6.33 -35.47 -23.01
C GLY A 312 -5.06 -35.21 -23.82
N ALA A 313 -4.32 -36.28 -24.11
CA ALA A 313 -3.21 -36.26 -25.05
C ALA A 313 -3.70 -35.81 -26.44
N GLY A 314 -3.03 -34.83 -27.05
CA GLY A 314 -3.29 -34.42 -28.42
C GLY A 314 -2.57 -33.13 -28.80
N ASP A 315 -1.57 -33.30 -29.67
CA ASP A 315 -0.95 -32.33 -30.58
C ASP A 315 0.11 -31.35 -30.05
N GLU A 316 1.36 -31.83 -30.24
CA GLU A 316 2.53 -31.05 -30.61
C GLU A 316 2.27 -30.35 -31.95
N ASP A 317 2.30 -29.01 -31.99
CA ASP A 317 2.88 -28.21 -33.09
C ASP A 317 2.62 -26.71 -32.88
N ALA A 318 3.65 -25.96 -32.46
CA ALA A 318 3.84 -24.55 -32.81
C ALA A 318 5.23 -24.04 -32.39
N ALA A 319 6.17 -24.13 -33.35
CA ALA A 319 7.48 -23.48 -33.43
C ALA A 319 7.37 -21.94 -33.20
N ALA A 320 8.22 -21.33 -32.38
CA ALA A 320 9.58 -20.84 -32.65
C ALA A 320 9.69 -19.70 -33.68
N ALA A 321 10.09 -18.51 -33.21
CA ALA A 321 10.76 -17.49 -34.01
C ALA A 321 11.68 -16.66 -33.10
N ALA A 322 12.93 -17.11 -32.95
CA ALA A 322 14.03 -16.34 -32.40
C ALA A 322 14.94 -15.92 -33.57
N GLY A 323 15.24 -14.62 -33.67
CA GLY A 323 16.18 -14.07 -34.63
C GLY A 323 17.46 -13.62 -33.92
N GLU A 324 18.58 -14.20 -34.35
CA GLU A 324 19.95 -13.81 -34.01
C GLU A 324 20.40 -12.60 -34.84
N GLY A 325 21.34 -11.80 -34.32
CA GLY A 325 21.92 -10.67 -35.05
C GLY A 325 23.12 -10.05 -34.34
N ASP A 326 24.26 -10.10 -35.05
CA ASP A 326 25.65 -9.84 -34.67
C ASP A 326 26.00 -8.47 -34.08
N GLY A 327 27.16 -8.45 -33.39
CA GLY A 327 27.73 -7.28 -32.73
C GLY A 327 28.60 -6.38 -33.61
N GLN A 328 28.83 -5.16 -33.10
CA GLN A 328 29.95 -4.30 -33.47
C GLN A 328 30.27 -3.36 -32.31
N ALA A 329 31.56 -3.27 -32.00
CA ALA A 329 32.14 -2.38 -31.01
C ALA A 329 32.29 -0.96 -31.57
N ALA A 330 31.84 0.05 -30.83
CA ALA A 330 32.26 1.44 -31.03
C ALA A 330 32.17 2.25 -29.74
N SER A 331 33.16 3.12 -29.59
CA SER A 331 33.57 3.87 -28.42
C SER A 331 32.81 5.17 -28.16
N SER A 332 32.65 5.48 -26.87
CA SER A 332 32.71 6.80 -26.22
C SER A 332 31.82 7.97 -26.71
N SER A 333 30.91 8.40 -25.84
CA SER A 333 30.95 9.78 -25.28
C SER A 333 30.18 9.83 -23.97
N SER A 334 30.82 10.41 -22.94
CA SER A 334 30.38 10.44 -21.56
C SER A 334 29.44 11.61 -21.29
N ALA A 335 28.14 11.33 -21.19
CA ALA A 335 27.18 12.22 -20.55
C ALA A 335 26.78 11.63 -19.19
N GLN A 336 26.93 12.42 -18.14
CA GLN A 336 26.92 12.03 -16.73
C GLN A 336 25.57 11.43 -16.30
N GLN A 337 25.57 10.15 -15.88
CA GLN A 337 24.51 9.56 -15.06
C GLN A 337 24.65 10.07 -13.61
N PRO A 338 23.65 10.75 -13.02
CA PRO A 338 23.72 11.16 -11.63
C PRO A 338 23.23 10.02 -10.72
N ARG A 339 23.99 9.75 -9.64
CA ARG A 339 23.63 9.05 -8.38
C ARG A 339 23.79 7.53 -8.24
N LEU A 340 23.79 6.69 -9.29
CA LEU A 340 24.07 5.24 -9.06
C LEU A 340 25.55 4.96 -8.75
N ARG A 341 26.46 5.79 -9.28
CA ARG A 341 27.91 5.68 -9.03
C ARG A 341 28.32 6.06 -7.60
N GLU A 342 27.54 6.87 -6.89
CA GLU A 342 27.91 7.37 -5.55
C GLU A 342 27.95 6.29 -4.45
N LYS A 343 27.46 5.08 -4.73
CA LYS A 343 27.43 3.98 -3.74
C LYS A 343 28.43 2.85 -4.04
N LEU A 344 29.03 2.81 -5.23
CA LEU A 344 30.07 1.83 -5.53
C LEU A 344 31.32 2.16 -4.72
N GLY A 345 31.91 1.15 -4.09
CA GLY A 345 33.11 1.32 -3.27
C GLY A 345 32.85 1.66 -1.79
N LYS A 346 31.59 1.84 -1.36
CA LYS A 346 31.29 1.97 0.08
C LYS A 346 31.60 0.66 0.80
N ALA A 347 32.30 0.75 1.92
CA ALA A 347 32.57 -0.39 2.79
C ALA A 347 31.35 -0.69 3.67
N CYS A 348 31.23 -1.94 4.10
CA CYS A 348 30.29 -2.31 5.15
C CYS A 348 30.60 -1.50 6.42
N GLY A 349 29.58 -0.92 7.05
CA GLY A 349 29.73 -0.13 8.28
C GLY A 349 30.26 -0.94 9.47
N ASN A 350 30.29 -2.27 9.38
CA ASN A 350 31.06 -3.09 10.29
C ASN A 350 32.54 -3.06 9.90
N GLN A 351 33.36 -2.34 10.66
CA GLN A 351 34.81 -2.21 10.44
C GLN A 351 35.56 -3.56 10.33
N LYS A 352 35.04 -4.63 10.94
CA LYS A 352 35.62 -5.99 10.82
C LYS A 352 35.24 -6.67 9.51
N CYS A 353 34.13 -6.25 8.90
CA CYS A 353 33.66 -6.74 7.61
C CYS A 353 34.37 -6.01 6.48
N LYS A 354 35.37 -6.64 5.87
CA LYS A 354 36.13 -6.08 4.72
C LYS A 354 35.34 -6.07 3.40
N LYS A 355 34.03 -6.29 3.45
CA LYS A 355 33.15 -6.34 2.27
C LYS A 355 32.87 -4.93 1.78
N ILE A 356 32.95 -4.73 0.47
CA ILE A 356 32.80 -3.44 -0.20
C ILE A 356 31.75 -3.56 -1.30
N GLN A 357 30.81 -2.62 -1.35
CA GLN A 357 29.74 -2.61 -2.33
C GLN A 357 30.27 -2.62 -3.76
N GLY A 358 29.80 -3.58 -4.56
CA GLY A 358 30.20 -3.77 -5.96
C GLY A 358 31.44 -4.64 -6.18
N LYS A 359 32.18 -5.02 -5.13
CA LYS A 359 33.29 -5.98 -5.27
C LYS A 359 32.77 -7.42 -5.21
N LYS A 360 33.43 -8.35 -5.90
CA LYS A 360 33.14 -9.79 -5.76
C LYS A 360 33.58 -10.28 -4.39
N ASP A 361 32.71 -11.03 -3.71
CA ASP A 361 33.04 -11.70 -2.47
C ASP A 361 34.07 -12.80 -2.75
N ARG A 362 35.12 -12.90 -1.93
CA ARG A 362 36.20 -13.89 -2.18
C ARG A 362 35.70 -15.32 -1.96
N THR A 363 34.70 -15.49 -1.10
CA THR A 363 34.13 -16.79 -0.75
C THR A 363 33.04 -17.25 -1.70
N SER A 364 32.08 -16.37 -2.06
CA SER A 364 30.97 -16.78 -2.94
C SER A 364 31.19 -16.44 -4.42
N GLY A 365 32.12 -15.55 -4.75
CA GLY A 365 32.29 -15.03 -6.11
C GLY A 365 31.20 -14.03 -6.55
N GLU A 366 30.15 -13.86 -5.75
CA GLU A 366 29.03 -12.96 -6.04
C GLU A 366 29.39 -11.49 -5.77
N ILE A 367 28.73 -10.57 -6.48
CA ILE A 367 28.91 -9.14 -6.25
C ILE A 367 28.29 -8.76 -4.90
N ILE A 368 29.12 -8.26 -3.97
CA ILE A 368 28.70 -7.78 -2.66
C ILE A 368 27.75 -6.60 -2.80
N ARG A 369 26.58 -6.72 -2.19
CA ARG A 369 25.59 -5.64 -2.06
C ARG A 369 25.43 -5.28 -0.58
N LEU A 370 25.49 -3.99 -0.26
CA LEU A 370 25.18 -3.51 1.09
C LEU A 370 23.70 -3.14 1.14
N THR A 371 22.85 -4.15 1.34
CA THR A 371 21.39 -3.99 1.33
C THR A 371 20.81 -3.60 2.68
N VAL A 372 21.49 -3.95 3.78
CA VAL A 372 21.01 -3.70 5.13
C VAL A 372 21.38 -2.30 5.56
N ARG A 373 20.41 -1.50 6.01
CA ARG A 373 20.64 -0.14 6.51
C ARG A 373 20.54 -0.08 8.03
N CYS A 374 21.19 0.90 8.65
CA CYS A 374 20.88 1.26 10.03
C CYS A 374 19.44 1.81 10.09
N LYS A 375 18.60 1.24 10.97
CA LYS A 375 17.16 1.56 11.08
C LYS A 375 16.90 2.95 11.65
N GLU A 376 17.82 3.45 12.46
CA GLU A 376 17.64 4.72 13.15
C GLU A 376 18.17 5.87 12.28
N CYS A 377 19.46 5.81 11.93
CA CYS A 377 20.04 6.70 10.95
C CYS A 377 20.22 5.95 9.62
N PHE A 378 19.28 5.92 8.70
CA PHE A 378 19.46 5.41 7.32
C PHE A 378 20.70 5.85 6.47
N SER A 379 21.80 6.37 7.06
CA SER A 379 23.07 6.73 6.42
C SER A 379 24.11 5.60 6.36
N GLU A 380 24.09 4.63 7.27
CA GLU A 380 25.09 3.53 7.29
C GLU A 380 24.55 2.24 6.67
N PHE A 381 25.40 1.52 5.95
CA PHE A 381 25.03 0.34 5.17
C PHE A 381 25.87 -0.88 5.52
N TYR A 382 25.26 -2.05 5.51
CA TYR A 382 25.84 -3.32 5.93
C TYR A 382 25.51 -4.41 4.90
N CYS A 383 26.39 -5.40 4.80
CA CYS A 383 26.18 -6.55 3.92
C CYS A 383 25.20 -7.59 4.51
N SER A 384 24.91 -7.52 5.80
CA SER A 384 24.01 -8.46 6.49
C SER A 384 23.54 -7.91 7.84
N LYS A 385 22.42 -8.45 8.35
CA LYS A 385 21.89 -8.14 9.69
C LYS A 385 22.92 -8.38 10.79
N ASN A 386 23.65 -9.49 10.72
CA ASN A 386 24.72 -9.80 11.68
C ASN A 386 25.82 -8.72 11.69
N CYS A 387 26.19 -8.18 10.52
CA CYS A 387 27.16 -7.08 10.47
C CYS A 387 26.61 -5.80 11.09
N ARG A 388 25.33 -5.47 10.85
CA ARG A 388 24.67 -4.33 11.49
C ARG A 388 24.69 -4.44 13.01
N GLU A 389 24.24 -5.56 13.56
CA GLU A 389 24.18 -5.75 15.02
C GLU A 389 25.57 -5.68 15.66
N LYS A 390 26.59 -6.32 15.05
CA LYS A 390 27.98 -6.24 15.52
C LYS A 390 28.58 -4.83 15.48
N ALA A 391 28.11 -3.99 14.57
CA ALA A 391 28.57 -2.62 14.42
C ALA A 391 27.75 -1.61 15.25
N ARG A 392 26.61 -2.03 15.81
CA ARG A 392 25.61 -1.15 16.44
C ARG A 392 26.21 -0.25 17.51
N GLU A 393 26.92 -0.82 18.49
CA GLU A 393 27.48 -0.06 19.61
C GLU A 393 28.52 0.97 19.16
N LYS A 394 29.36 0.63 18.18
CA LYS A 394 30.36 1.56 17.65
C LYS A 394 29.77 2.67 16.80
N HIS A 395 28.71 2.36 16.06
CA HIS A 395 28.00 3.30 15.19
C HIS A 395 27.02 4.22 15.94
N LYS A 396 26.59 3.82 17.14
CA LYS A 396 25.62 4.55 17.98
C LYS A 396 25.86 6.07 18.09
N PRO A 397 27.07 6.60 18.36
CA PRO A 397 27.29 8.04 18.45
C PRO A 397 27.00 8.77 17.13
N ASP A 398 27.51 8.27 16.01
CA ASP A 398 27.24 8.83 14.67
C ASP A 398 25.76 8.73 14.32
N CYS A 399 25.13 7.63 14.74
CA CYS A 399 23.72 7.39 14.55
C CYS A 399 22.85 8.47 15.21
N LEU A 400 23.13 8.79 16.47
CA LEU A 400 22.43 9.82 17.22
C LEU A 400 22.65 11.20 16.62
N ALA A 401 23.89 11.53 16.22
CA ALA A 401 24.20 12.80 15.55
C ALA A 401 23.40 12.96 14.25
N LYS A 402 23.28 11.90 13.44
CA LYS A 402 22.50 11.91 12.19
C LYS A 402 20.99 11.96 12.44
N GLN A 403 20.49 11.34 13.50
CA GLN A 403 19.09 11.47 13.90
C GLN A 403 18.77 12.92 14.27
N GLN A 404 19.65 13.57 15.04
CA GLN A 404 19.50 14.97 15.43
C GLN A 404 19.55 15.91 14.21
N GLU A 405 20.51 15.72 13.30
CA GLU A 405 20.58 16.50 12.05
C GLU A 405 19.27 16.42 11.24
N ARG A 406 18.67 15.22 11.14
CA ARG A 406 17.38 15.04 10.45
C ARG A 406 16.24 15.72 11.18
N ARG A 407 16.20 15.63 12.51
CA ARG A 407 15.19 16.32 13.32
C ARG A 407 15.27 17.82 13.10
N GLU A 408 16.46 18.41 13.20
CA GLU A 408 16.67 19.83 12.92
C GLU A 408 16.28 20.22 11.49
N ARG A 409 16.60 19.37 10.50
CA ARG A 409 16.22 19.64 9.11
C ARG A 409 14.70 19.56 8.90
N ARG A 410 14.01 18.63 9.57
CA ARG A 410 12.54 18.55 9.59
C ARG A 410 11.93 19.78 10.26
N GLU A 411 12.46 20.20 11.41
CA GLU A 411 12.02 21.41 12.11
C GLU A 411 12.23 22.69 11.29
N LYS A 412 13.36 22.80 10.59
CA LYS A 412 13.63 23.93 9.67
C LYS A 412 12.67 23.95 8.48
N LYS A 413 12.30 22.78 7.95
CA LYS A 413 11.36 22.65 6.83
C LYS A 413 9.90 22.68 7.24
N ALA A 414 9.59 22.48 8.52
CA ALA A 414 8.22 22.47 9.01
C ALA A 414 7.59 23.83 8.76
N LYS A 415 6.56 23.85 7.91
CA LYS A 415 5.81 25.07 7.60
C LYS A 415 5.24 25.61 8.91
N ARG A 416 5.60 26.85 9.24
CA ARG A 416 5.07 27.54 10.41
C ARG A 416 3.76 28.18 10.04
N VAL A 417 2.71 27.84 10.78
CA VAL A 417 1.37 28.43 10.61
C VAL A 417 1.08 29.30 11.82
N GLN A 418 0.44 30.43 11.56
CA GLN A 418 0.10 31.42 12.57
C GLN A 418 -1.22 31.04 13.23
N CYS A 419 -1.29 31.12 14.56
CA CYS A 419 -2.54 30.98 15.30
C CYS A 419 -3.46 32.17 15.03
N ASP A 420 -4.71 31.88 14.68
CA ASP A 420 -5.72 32.91 14.37
C ASP A 420 -6.13 33.74 15.61
N THR A 421 -5.87 33.24 16.82
CA THR A 421 -6.22 33.93 18.08
C THR A 421 -5.05 34.75 18.62
N CYS A 422 -3.90 34.12 18.88
CA CYS A 422 -2.78 34.77 19.59
C CYS A 422 -1.66 35.22 18.64
N GLY A 423 -1.71 34.87 17.35
CA GLY A 423 -0.68 35.21 16.37
C GLY A 423 0.64 34.43 16.50
N GLN A 424 0.76 33.51 17.46
CA GLN A 424 1.97 32.69 17.60
C GLN A 424 2.17 31.79 16.38
N LYS A 425 3.39 31.75 15.86
CA LYS A 425 3.77 30.90 14.72
C LYS A 425 4.38 29.59 15.22
N LEU A 426 3.64 28.49 15.09
CA LEU A 426 4.11 27.15 15.45
C LEU A 426 4.21 26.25 14.20
N PRO A 427 5.01 25.17 14.25
CA PRO A 427 4.98 24.14 13.23
C PRO A 427 3.55 23.66 12.98
N TYR A 428 3.19 23.46 11.71
CA TYR A 428 1.85 23.01 11.33
C TYR A 428 1.39 21.74 12.06
N THR A 429 2.32 20.82 12.37
CA THR A 429 2.06 19.59 13.14
C THR A 429 1.61 19.85 14.60
N GLN A 430 1.95 21.00 15.17
CA GLN A 430 1.53 21.40 16.52
C GLN A 430 0.26 22.25 16.52
N MET A 431 -0.25 22.64 15.35
CA MET A 431 -1.42 23.47 15.21
C MET A 431 -2.69 22.61 15.21
N LYS A 432 -3.64 22.96 16.07
CA LYS A 432 -4.98 22.37 16.07
C LYS A 432 -5.84 23.07 15.02
N LYS A 433 -6.69 22.31 14.33
CA LYS A 433 -7.66 22.86 13.39
C LYS A 433 -9.06 22.84 13.99
N CYS A 434 -9.91 23.79 13.60
CA CYS A 434 -11.33 23.71 13.91
C CYS A 434 -11.90 22.39 13.35
N SER A 435 -12.47 21.54 14.22
CA SER A 435 -12.99 20.23 13.82
C SER A 435 -14.12 20.31 12.79
N ARG A 436 -14.87 21.43 12.77
CA ARG A 436 -16.01 21.65 11.87
C ARG A 436 -15.61 22.18 10.49
N CYS A 437 -14.86 23.28 10.43
CA CYS A 437 -14.51 23.92 9.15
C CYS A 437 -13.12 23.52 8.62
N ARG A 438 -12.20 23.11 9.51
CA ARG A 438 -10.78 22.81 9.24
C ARG A 438 -9.98 23.96 8.60
N GLN A 439 -10.56 25.16 8.50
CA GLN A 439 -9.91 26.36 7.95
C GLN A 439 -9.13 27.13 9.02
N ALA A 440 -9.74 27.37 10.18
CA ALA A 440 -9.09 28.08 11.28
C ALA A 440 -8.08 27.19 12.01
N THR A 441 -6.96 27.78 12.43
CA THR A 441 -5.84 27.12 13.08
C THR A 441 -5.49 27.78 14.41
N TYR A 442 -5.28 26.95 15.44
CA TYR A 442 -5.09 27.37 16.81
C TYR A 442 -3.89 26.65 17.43
N CYS A 443 -3.06 27.36 18.21
CA CYS A 443 -1.97 26.74 18.94
C CYS A 443 -2.44 25.90 20.14
N SER A 444 -3.63 26.17 20.66
CA SER A 444 -4.20 25.47 21.82
C SER A 444 -5.73 25.47 21.79
N VAL A 445 -6.34 24.61 22.61
CA VAL A 445 -7.81 24.57 22.81
C VAL A 445 -8.30 25.86 23.46
N GLU A 446 -7.48 26.50 24.28
CA GLU A 446 -7.80 27.80 24.91
C GLU A 446 -7.91 28.90 23.85
N CYS A 447 -6.95 28.97 22.92
CA CYS A 447 -7.01 29.91 21.80
C CYS A 447 -8.24 29.65 20.91
N GLN A 448 -8.57 28.37 20.66
CA GLN A 448 -9.78 28.00 19.92
C GLN A 448 -11.06 28.46 20.64
N ARG A 449 -11.15 28.29 21.97
CA ARG A 449 -12.30 28.74 22.77
C ARG A 449 -12.42 30.25 22.81
N ALA A 450 -11.31 30.97 22.96
CA ALA A 450 -11.29 32.42 22.98
C ALA A 450 -11.77 33.02 21.65
N ALA A 451 -11.33 32.47 20.51
CA ALA A 451 -11.76 32.91 19.19
C ALA A 451 -13.16 32.41 18.78
N TRP A 452 -13.80 31.51 19.55
CA TRP A 452 -15.06 30.87 19.14
C TRP A 452 -16.21 31.86 18.98
N ALA A 453 -16.27 32.91 19.81
CA ALA A 453 -17.33 33.91 19.75
C ALA A 453 -17.40 34.60 18.37
N ASP A 454 -16.24 34.89 17.78
CA ASP A 454 -16.13 35.52 16.46
C ASP A 454 -16.14 34.47 15.34
N HIS A 455 -15.40 33.37 15.52
CA HIS A 455 -15.27 32.32 14.51
C HIS A 455 -16.61 31.63 14.17
N LYS A 456 -17.50 31.46 15.16
CA LYS A 456 -18.78 30.76 14.97
C LYS A 456 -19.64 31.37 13.86
N ALA A 457 -19.54 32.68 13.63
CA ALA A 457 -20.31 33.39 12.61
C ALA A 457 -19.94 32.94 11.17
N HIS A 458 -18.71 32.47 10.98
CA HIS A 458 -18.16 32.08 9.68
C HIS A 458 -17.77 30.60 9.61
N CYS A 459 -18.05 29.82 10.67
CA CYS A 459 -17.67 28.41 10.76
C CYS A 459 -18.61 27.52 9.93
N VAL A 460 -18.31 27.35 8.64
CA VAL A 460 -19.05 26.45 7.74
C VAL A 460 -18.47 25.03 7.80
N LYS A 461 -19.33 24.01 7.91
CA LYS A 461 -18.90 22.60 7.88
C LYS A 461 -18.31 22.31 6.50
N ARG A 462 -17.11 21.73 6.45
CA ARG A 462 -16.52 21.30 5.17
C ARG A 462 -17.38 20.16 4.60
N GLY A 463 -17.88 20.37 3.38
CA GLY A 463 -18.63 19.38 2.60
C GLY A 463 -17.76 18.21 2.20
#